data_AF-A0A2N5KU87-F1
#
_entry.id   AF-A0A2N5KU87-F1
#
_cell.length_a   1.000
_cell.length_b   1.000
_cell.length_c   1.000
_cell.angle_alpha   90.00
_cell.angle_beta   90.00
_cell.angle_gamma   90.00
#
_symmetry.space_group_name_H-M   'P 1'
#
loop_
_entity.id
_entity.type
_entity.pdbx_description
1 polymer ?
#
loop_
_entity_poly.entity_id
_entity_poly.type
_entity_poly.pdbx_seq_one_letter_code
_entity_poly.pdbx_strand_id
1 'polypeptide(L)' 'MGSEVFHIGQAAQQLGVTPEYLRALERQGRIPPVHRDFNGRIYTPFDIALLRSMGVGTRPLRLREAEEVLGAIRG' A
#
# COMPACT_ATOMS: atom_id res chain seq x y z
N MET A 1 23.22 -2.49 5.86
CA MET A 1 21.79 -2.18 6.09
C MET A 1 21.06 -3.50 6.05
N GLY A 2 20.35 -3.85 7.14
CA GLY A 2 19.78 -5.18 7.30
C GLY A 2 18.89 -5.57 6.13
N SER A 3 19.03 -6.80 5.67
CA SER A 3 18.12 -7.52 4.80
C SER A 3 16.80 -7.78 5.55
N GLU A 4 16.15 -6.71 5.99
CA GLU A 4 14.87 -6.80 6.68
C GLU A 4 13.82 -7.19 5.65
N VAL A 5 13.11 -8.27 5.95
CA VAL A 5 12.12 -8.86 5.07
C VAL A 5 10.85 -9.04 5.89
N PHE A 6 9.74 -8.56 5.33
CA PHE A 6 8.43 -8.66 5.94
C PHE A 6 7.62 -9.73 5.24
N HIS A 7 7.04 -10.66 6.01
CA HIS A 7 5.99 -11.51 5.45
C HIS A 7 4.69 -10.73 5.27
N ILE A 8 3.76 -11.27 4.47
CA ILE A 8 2.53 -10.57 4.10
C ILE A 8 1.73 -9.99 5.29
N GLY A 9 1.73 -10.65 6.45
CA GLY A 9 1.07 -10.13 7.66
C GLY A 9 1.71 -8.83 8.15
N GLN A 10 3.04 -8.80 8.24
CA GLN A 10 3.80 -7.61 8.64
C GLN A 10 3.69 -6.50 7.60
N ALA A 11 3.76 -6.84 6.31
CA ALA A 11 3.59 -5.88 5.22
C ALA A 11 2.20 -5.22 5.23
N ALA A 12 1.16 -6.01 5.43
CA ALA A 12 -0.21 -5.53 5.53
C ALA A 12 -0.39 -4.57 6.73
N GLN A 13 0.20 -4.91 7.88
CA GLN A 13 0.21 -4.05 9.06
C GLN A 13 0.91 -2.71 8.79
N GLN A 14 2.08 -2.72 8.15
CA GLN A 14 2.82 -1.50 7.78
C GLN A 14 2.04 -0.59 6.83
N LEU A 15 1.23 -1.18 5.94
CA LEU A 15 0.40 -0.46 4.97
C LEU A 15 -1.00 -0.13 5.50
N GLY A 16 -1.40 -0.61 6.69
CA GLY A 16 -2.74 -0.38 7.22
C GLY A 16 -3.86 -1.07 6.43
N VAL A 17 -3.58 -2.25 5.85
CA VAL A 17 -4.53 -3.05 5.06
C VAL A 17 -4.57 -4.49 5.57
N THR A 18 -5.42 -5.33 4.97
CA THR A 18 -5.44 -6.77 5.26
C THR A 18 -4.51 -7.56 4.31
N PRO A 19 -3.98 -8.71 4.73
CA PRO A 19 -3.22 -9.60 3.84
C PRO A 19 -4.03 -10.03 2.60
N GLU A 20 -5.33 -10.26 2.77
CA GLU A 20 -6.25 -10.61 1.68
C GLU A 20 -6.33 -9.49 0.64
N TYR A 21 -6.33 -8.23 1.06
CA TYR A 21 -6.34 -7.09 0.15
C TYR A 21 -5.07 -7.05 -0.71
N LEU A 22 -3.89 -7.27 -0.11
CA LEU A 22 -2.64 -7.36 -0.88
C LEU A 22 -2.66 -8.52 -1.89
N ARG A 23 -3.16 -9.70 -1.49
CA ARG A 23 -3.32 -10.85 -2.41
C ARG A 23 -4.28 -10.52 -3.56
N ALA A 24 -5.37 -9.82 -3.27
CA ALA A 24 -6.35 -9.43 -4.27
C ALA A 24 -5.76 -8.45 -5.28
N LEU A 25 -5.02 -7.42 -4.82
CA LEU A 25 -4.34 -6.46 -5.69
C LEU A 25 -3.32 -7.14 -6.61
N GLU A 26 -2.48 -8.03 -6.07
CA GLU A 26 -1.48 -8.76 -6.88
C GLU A 26 -2.17 -9.66 -7.91
N ARG A 27 -3.18 -10.43 -7.50
CA ARG A 27 -3.94 -11.30 -8.40
C ARG A 27 -4.66 -10.52 -9.51
N GLN A 28 -5.07 -9.29 -9.24
CA GLN A 28 -5.69 -8.40 -10.22
C GLN A 28 -4.65 -7.66 -11.09
N GLY A 29 -3.34 -7.82 -10.82
CA GLY A 29 -2.28 -7.09 -11.51
C GLY A 29 -2.22 -5.60 -11.18
N ARG A 30 -2.86 -5.16 -10.08
CA ARG A 30 -2.86 -3.76 -9.62
C ARG A 30 -1.56 -3.36 -8.93
N ILE A 31 -0.85 -4.33 -8.38
CA ILE A 31 0.50 -4.18 -7.83
C ILE A 31 1.44 -5.21 -8.48
N PRO A 32 2.75 -4.95 -8.53
CA PRO A 32 3.71 -5.90 -9.09
C PRO A 32 3.69 -7.25 -8.36
N PRO A 33 4.02 -8.36 -9.06
CA PRO A 33 4.24 -9.65 -8.42
C PRO A 33 5.35 -9.55 -7.37
N VAL A 34 5.09 -10.10 -6.19
CA VAL A 34 6.01 -10.00 -5.05
C VAL A 34 6.91 -11.23 -4.99
N HIS A 35 8.16 -11.07 -4.55
CA HIS A 35 9.07 -12.19 -4.35
C HIS A 35 8.53 -13.20 -3.34
N ARG A 36 8.94 -14.46 -3.47
CA ARG A 36 8.47 -15.54 -2.60
C ARG A 36 9.64 -16.31 -2.01
N ASP A 37 9.56 -16.64 -0.73
CA ASP A 37 10.40 -17.62 -0.06
C ASP A 37 9.60 -18.89 0.27
N PHE A 38 10.17 -19.79 1.09
CA PHE A 38 9.52 -21.02 1.52
C PHE A 38 8.23 -20.80 2.33
N ASN A 39 8.05 -19.63 2.93
CA ASN A 39 6.87 -19.25 3.72
C ASN A 39 5.87 -18.39 2.92
N GLY A 40 6.17 -18.07 1.67
CA GLY A 40 5.28 -17.34 0.77
C GLY A 40 5.81 -15.95 0.43
N ARG A 41 4.91 -14.96 0.36
CA ARG A 41 5.26 -13.61 -0.13
C ARG A 41 6.13 -12.86 0.87
N ILE A 42 7.19 -12.26 0.37
CA ILE A 42 8.12 -11.46 1.14
C ILE A 42 8.25 -10.05 0.57
N TYR A 43 8.31 -9.06 1.44
CA TYR A 43 8.35 -7.64 1.09
C TYR A 43 9.60 -7.03 1.72
N THR A 44 10.38 -6.34 0.90
CA THR A 44 11.48 -5.50 1.37
C THR A 44 10.96 -4.13 1.81
N PRO A 45 11.75 -3.33 2.57
CA PRO A 45 11.40 -1.95 2.85
C PRO A 45 11.12 -1.13 1.58
N PHE A 46 11.82 -1.42 0.49
CA PHE A 46 11.57 -0.81 -0.81
C PHE A 46 10.19 -1.16 -1.37
N ASP A 47 9.78 -2.43 -1.28
CA ASP A 47 8.44 -2.85 -1.72
C ASP A 47 7.34 -2.16 -0.92
N ILE A 48 7.52 -2.02 0.40
CA ILE A 48 6.55 -1.28 1.25
C ILE A 48 6.45 0.19 0.82
N ALA A 49 7.58 0.84 0.55
CA ALA A 49 7.60 2.23 0.08
C ALA A 49 6.92 2.37 -1.29
N LEU A 50 7.18 1.45 -2.22
CA LEU A 50 6.56 1.41 -3.54
C LEU A 50 5.04 1.22 -3.44
N LEU A 51 4.57 0.27 -2.63
CA LEU A 51 3.14 0.04 -2.47
C LEU A 51 2.43 1.26 -1.87
N ARG A 52 3.07 1.94 -0.91
CA ARG A 52 2.55 3.19 -0.36
C ARG A 52 2.47 4.30 -1.42
N SER A 53 3.48 4.45 -2.27
CA SER A 53 3.46 5.45 -3.35
C SER A 53 2.41 5.14 -4.42
N MET A 54 2.06 3.87 -4.60
CA MET A 54 0.94 3.44 -5.45
C MET A 54 -0.44 3.66 -4.82
N GLY A 55 -0.50 4.17 -3.58
CA GLY A 55 -1.76 4.43 -2.86
C GLY A 55 -2.33 3.21 -2.11
N VAL A 56 -1.57 2.13 -1.97
CA VAL A 56 -2.02 0.98 -1.17
C VAL A 56 -2.10 1.42 0.30
N GLY A 57 -3.28 1.24 0.90
CA GLY A 57 -3.51 1.62 2.29
C GLY A 57 -3.70 3.12 2.52
N THR A 58 -3.59 3.94 1.48
CA THR A 58 -4.10 5.31 1.57
C THR A 58 -5.62 5.24 1.53
N ARG A 59 -6.27 5.62 2.63
CA ARG A 59 -7.70 5.89 2.62
C ARG A 59 -7.90 6.99 1.56
N PRO A 60 -8.79 6.84 0.56
CA PRO A 60 -9.13 7.99 -0.26
C PRO A 60 -9.51 9.09 0.72
N LEU A 61 -8.76 10.20 0.68
CA LEU A 61 -9.17 11.42 1.35
C LEU A 61 -10.62 11.59 0.93
N ARG A 62 -11.55 11.70 1.89
CA ARG A 62 -12.93 12.04 1.58
C ARG A 62 -12.86 13.10 0.50
N LEU A 63 -13.46 12.82 -0.66
CA LEU A 63 -13.42 13.75 -1.77
C LEU A 63 -14.05 15.03 -1.21
N ARG A 64 -13.22 16.05 -0.95
CA ARG A 64 -13.71 17.33 -0.43
C ARG A 64 -14.68 17.86 -1.48
N GLU A 65 -15.79 18.43 -1.04
CA GLU A 65 -16.71 19.04 -1.98
C GLU A 65 -15.98 20.15 -2.73
N ALA A 66 -16.28 20.31 -4.03
CA ALA A 66 -15.58 21.26 -4.89
C ALA A 66 -15.61 22.69 -4.29
N GLU A 67 -16.69 23.01 -3.58
CA GLU A 67 -16.86 24.29 -2.88
C GLU A 67 -15.87 24.48 -1.72
N GLU A 68 -15.56 23.43 -0.94
CA GLU A 68 -14.57 23.48 0.15
C GLU A 68 -13.15 23.73 -0.39
N VAL A 69 -12.82 23.13 -1.55
CA VAL A 69 -11.50 23.31 -2.19
C VAL A 69 -11.36 24.71 -2.78
N LEU A 70 -12.38 25.20 -3.49
CA LEU A 70 -12.35 26.51 -4.14
C LEU A 70 -12.40 27.66 -3.12
N GLY A 71 -13.07 27.48 -1.99
CA GLY A 71 -13.10 28.45 -0.89
C GLY A 71 -11.74 28.62 -0.20
N ALA A 72 -10.99 27.52 -0.02
CA ALA A 72 -9.69 27.55 0.66
C ALA A 72 -8.54 28.20 -0.15
N ILE A 73 -8.70 28.37 -1.48
CA ILE A 73 -7.68 28.99 -2.35
C ILE A 73 -7.85 30.52 -2.42
N ARG A 74 -9.03 31.05 -2.01
CA ARG A 74 -9.37 32.48 -2.13
C ARG A 74 -9.21 33.27 -0.82
N GLY A 75 -8.80 32.64 0.28
CA GLY A 75 -8.52 33.30 1.57
C GLY A 75 -7.04 33.21 1.91
#